data_AF-A0A562P715-F1
#
_entry.id   AF-A0A562P715-F1
#
_cell.length_a   1.000
_cell.length_b   1.000
_cell.length_c   1.000
_cell.angle_alpha   90.00
_cell.angle_beta   90.00
_cell.angle_gamma   90.00
#
_symmetry.space_group_name_H-M   'P 1'
#
loop_
_entity.id
_entity.type
_entity.pdbx_description
1 polymer ?
#
loop_
_entity_poly.entity_id
_entity_poly.type
_entity_poly.pdbx_seq_one_letter_code
_entity_poly.pdbx_strand_id
1 'polypeptide(L)'
;MKTPLAWWTMLWSTLLLIASCAQAADVPRFRITIPSGADRFDPGGAVQFVGKATVLVRVRGLAVLVDPGSDDGTADAWQAAQLADVVLLSQPDAPALAAWSARPVVAMTGTAAVLRGQGWQSVYPLDTWEGITIRKGDTRLRLTAMPDPRGMRPATLAAMLDFGPACRVLVHHGALANDDIALIPQRFPGARLALLRQDGTPSLLTVHPGGHEATLRHPVARGQPYRFGSADCR
;
A
#
# COMPACT_ATOMS: atom_id res chain seq x y z
N MET A 1 29.59 54.42 -55.92
CA MET A 1 28.31 54.13 -56.63
C MET A 1 27.65 52.92 -55.98
N LYS A 2 26.39 53.10 -55.56
CA LYS A 2 25.35 52.09 -55.22
C LYS A 2 25.52 51.23 -53.95
N THR A 3 24.81 51.66 -52.91
CA THR A 3 24.16 50.89 -51.83
C THR A 3 23.01 50.00 -52.39
N PRO A 4 22.17 49.32 -51.57
CA PRO A 4 22.42 48.28 -50.54
C PRO A 4 21.42 47.08 -50.71
N LEU A 5 21.45 46.06 -49.84
CA LEU A 5 20.29 45.24 -49.40
C LEU A 5 20.81 44.29 -48.28
N ALA A 6 20.70 44.59 -46.98
CA ALA A 6 19.53 44.44 -46.12
C ALA A 6 18.90 43.03 -46.17
N TRP A 7 19.23 42.16 -45.21
CA TRP A 7 18.30 41.15 -44.69
C TRP A 7 18.51 40.89 -43.20
N TRP A 8 17.44 41.17 -42.45
CA TRP A 8 17.19 40.81 -41.07
C TRP A 8 17.48 39.32 -40.81
N THR A 9 18.34 39.04 -39.84
CA THR A 9 18.25 37.78 -39.09
C THR A 9 17.45 38.05 -37.83
N MET A 10 16.17 37.66 -37.89
CA MET A 10 15.22 37.66 -36.78
C MET A 10 15.75 36.86 -35.60
N LEU A 11 15.55 37.42 -34.41
CA LEU A 11 15.60 36.75 -33.12
C LEU A 11 14.74 35.49 -33.14
N TRP A 12 15.34 34.32 -32.96
CA TRP A 12 14.65 33.14 -32.42
C TRP A 12 15.17 32.89 -31.01
N SER A 13 14.63 33.67 -30.07
CA SER A 13 14.66 33.32 -28.66
C SER A 13 13.74 32.13 -28.46
N THR A 14 14.28 30.92 -28.57
CA THR A 14 13.62 29.69 -28.13
C THR A 14 13.37 29.80 -26.63
N LEU A 15 12.16 30.21 -26.27
CA LEU A 15 11.60 30.05 -24.94
C LEU A 15 11.50 28.54 -24.66
N LEU A 16 12.49 27.99 -23.97
CA LEU A 16 12.40 26.68 -23.33
C LEU A 16 11.36 26.78 -22.21
N LEU A 17 10.11 26.50 -22.55
CA LEU A 17 9.09 26.08 -21.59
C LEU A 17 9.51 24.72 -21.05
N ILE A 18 10.40 24.73 -20.05
CA ILE A 18 10.59 23.57 -19.19
C ILE A 18 9.24 23.38 -18.50
N ALA A 19 8.47 22.42 -18.99
CA ALA A 19 7.34 21.87 -18.29
C ALA A 19 7.87 21.33 -16.96
N SER A 20 7.75 22.13 -15.91
CA SER A 20 7.78 21.66 -14.54
C SER A 20 6.59 20.72 -14.41
N CYS A 21 6.77 19.44 -14.76
CA CYS A 21 5.97 18.37 -14.20
C CYS A 21 6.13 18.52 -12.70
N ALA A 22 5.12 19.13 -12.09
CA ALA A 22 5.01 19.22 -10.65
C ALA A 22 5.22 17.80 -10.13
N GLN A 23 6.37 17.55 -9.48
CA GLN A 23 6.35 16.63 -8.37
C GLN A 23 5.29 17.22 -7.44
N ALA A 24 4.07 16.67 -7.49
CA ALA A 24 3.15 16.77 -6.38
C ALA A 24 3.98 16.32 -5.19
N ALA A 25 4.49 17.29 -4.43
CA ALA A 25 5.39 17.02 -3.34
C ALA A 25 4.63 16.11 -2.39
N ASP A 26 5.18 14.92 -2.25
CA ASP A 26 4.61 13.80 -1.53
C ASP A 26 4.68 14.01 -0.03
N VAL A 27 4.01 15.05 0.44
CA VAL A 27 4.00 15.41 1.85
C VAL A 27 3.01 14.47 2.51
N PRO A 28 3.48 13.54 3.36
CA PRO A 28 2.55 12.65 4.05
C PRO A 28 1.70 13.50 4.99
N ARG A 29 0.39 13.28 4.97
CA ARG A 29 -0.58 13.91 5.86
C ARG A 29 -0.26 13.62 7.33
N PHE A 30 0.23 12.41 7.60
CA PHE A 30 0.61 11.99 8.94
C PHE A 30 2.01 11.36 8.95
N ARG A 31 2.63 11.40 10.13
CA ARG A 31 3.88 10.69 10.40
C ARG A 31 3.78 9.97 11.73
N ILE A 32 4.12 8.69 11.73
CA ILE A 32 4.19 7.85 12.93
C ILE A 32 5.63 7.35 13.06
N THR A 33 6.18 7.41 14.28
CA THR A 33 7.44 6.76 14.61
C THR A 33 7.18 5.75 15.71
N ILE A 34 7.55 4.51 15.46
CA ILE A 34 7.36 3.36 16.33
C ILE A 34 8.74 3.00 16.91
N PRO A 35 8.86 2.78 18.23
CA PRO A 35 10.10 2.32 18.83
C PRO A 35 10.59 1.03 18.16
N SER A 36 11.88 0.94 17.88
CA SER A 36 12.46 -0.14 17.06
C SER A 36 12.66 -1.47 17.78
N GLY A 37 12.22 -1.59 19.04
CA GLY A 37 12.26 -2.82 19.83
C GLY A 37 13.58 -3.60 19.76
N ALA A 38 13.51 -4.90 20.07
CA ALA A 38 14.53 -5.88 19.71
C ALA A 38 14.09 -6.62 18.43
N ASP A 39 13.63 -5.88 17.43
CA ASP A 39 12.96 -6.48 16.27
C ASP A 39 13.93 -7.26 15.39
N ARG A 40 13.49 -8.47 15.00
CA ARG A 40 14.25 -9.31 14.07
C ARG A 40 14.21 -8.71 12.68
N PHE A 41 15.40 -8.55 12.11
CA PHE A 41 15.58 -8.18 10.73
C PHE A 41 15.41 -9.42 9.84
N ASP A 42 14.24 -9.57 9.25
CA ASP A 42 14.04 -10.52 8.16
C ASP A 42 14.47 -9.84 6.84
N PRO A 43 15.32 -10.47 6.01
CA PRO A 43 15.65 -9.94 4.69
C PRO A 43 14.40 -9.92 3.79
N GLY A 44 14.22 -8.80 3.09
CA GLY A 44 13.09 -8.55 2.19
C GLY A 44 11.75 -8.44 2.92
N GLY A 45 10.69 -8.83 2.21
CA GLY A 45 9.33 -8.80 2.69
C GLY A 45 8.73 -10.19 2.88
N ALA A 46 7.73 -10.27 3.76
CA ALA A 46 6.87 -11.43 3.94
C ALA A 46 5.39 -11.03 3.95
N VAL A 47 4.56 -11.84 3.32
CA VAL A 47 3.10 -11.79 3.40
C VAL A 47 2.63 -13.11 3.99
N GLN A 48 1.88 -13.07 5.08
CA GLN A 48 1.32 -14.25 5.72
C GLN A 48 -0.19 -14.09 5.83
N PHE A 49 -0.93 -15.01 5.21
CA PHE A 49 -2.38 -15.07 5.34
C PHE A 49 -2.73 -15.71 6.69
N VAL A 50 -3.25 -14.89 7.60
CA VAL A 50 -3.64 -15.31 8.94
C VAL A 50 -5.07 -15.83 8.91
N GLY A 51 -5.95 -15.13 8.19
CA GLY A 51 -7.37 -15.44 8.05
C GLY A 51 -7.80 -15.61 6.59
N LYS A 52 -9.12 -15.64 6.38
CA LYS A 52 -9.79 -15.41 5.08
C LYS A 52 -9.52 -14.00 4.58
N ALA A 53 -9.66 -13.03 5.47
CA ALA A 53 -9.51 -11.60 5.15
C ALA A 53 -8.18 -11.01 5.65
N THR A 54 -7.62 -11.62 6.69
CA THR A 54 -6.52 -11.04 7.47
C THR A 54 -5.17 -11.43 6.90
N VAL A 55 -4.36 -10.40 6.62
CA VAL A 55 -3.01 -10.59 6.09
C VAL A 55 -2.02 -9.80 6.92
N LEU A 56 -0.93 -10.46 7.31
CA LEU A 56 0.19 -9.82 7.97
C LEU A 56 1.31 -9.59 6.96
N VAL A 57 1.61 -8.31 6.69
CA VAL A 57 2.74 -7.89 5.85
C VAL A 57 3.88 -7.48 6.77
N ARG A 58 5.05 -8.10 6.63
CA ARG A 58 6.26 -7.76 7.40
C ARG A 58 7.39 -7.40 6.47
N VAL A 59 8.06 -6.30 6.74
CA VAL A 59 9.27 -5.89 6.02
C VAL A 59 10.24 -5.31 7.03
N ARG A 60 11.44 -5.88 7.13
CA ARG A 60 12.55 -5.32 7.92
C ARG A 60 12.14 -4.89 9.35
N GLY A 61 11.37 -5.73 10.05
CA GLY A 61 10.91 -5.47 11.42
C GLY A 61 9.65 -4.60 11.58
N LEU A 62 9.13 -3.98 10.51
CA LEU A 62 7.84 -3.29 10.52
C LEU A 62 6.74 -4.26 10.04
N ALA A 63 5.68 -4.39 10.83
CA ALA A 63 4.56 -5.29 10.57
C ALA A 63 3.23 -4.52 10.42
N VAL A 64 2.53 -4.75 9.31
CA VAL A 64 1.20 -4.19 9.01
C VAL A 64 0.19 -5.33 8.99
N LEU A 65 -0.85 -5.21 9.83
CA LEU A 65 -1.98 -6.14 9.82
C LEU A 65 -3.11 -5.54 8.99
N VAL A 66 -3.44 -6.19 7.87
CA VAL A 66 -4.50 -5.78 6.96
C VAL A 66 -5.77 -6.53 7.34
N ASP A 67 -6.87 -5.80 7.52
CA ASP A 67 -8.22 -6.30 7.80
C ASP A 67 -8.24 -7.44 8.84
N PRO A 68 -7.82 -7.19 10.09
CA PRO A 68 -7.97 -8.17 11.16
C PRO A 68 -9.43 -8.61 11.27
N GLY A 69 -9.63 -9.92 11.27
CA GLY A 69 -10.91 -10.60 11.49
C GLY A 69 -10.89 -11.47 12.74
N SER A 70 -11.85 -12.39 12.83
CA SER A 70 -11.92 -13.45 13.86
C SER A 70 -12.10 -14.82 13.23
N ASP A 71 -11.58 -15.00 12.02
CA ASP A 71 -11.77 -16.18 11.19
C ASP A 71 -10.79 -17.31 11.52
N ASP A 72 -11.04 -18.47 10.90
CA ASP A 72 -10.41 -19.80 11.11
C ASP A 72 -8.92 -19.85 10.68
N GLY A 73 -8.11 -18.96 11.24
CA GLY A 73 -6.65 -18.94 11.15
C GLY A 73 -5.98 -19.91 12.11
N THR A 74 -4.72 -20.27 11.84
CA THR A 74 -3.95 -21.13 12.77
C THR A 74 -3.50 -20.32 14.00
N ALA A 75 -3.34 -20.99 15.14
CA ALA A 75 -2.86 -20.34 16.37
C ALA A 75 -1.53 -19.61 16.16
N ASP A 76 -0.59 -20.23 15.44
CA ASP A 76 0.71 -19.61 15.12
C ASP A 76 0.58 -18.36 14.26
N ALA A 77 -0.37 -18.35 13.31
CA ALA A 77 -0.61 -17.18 12.47
C ALA A 77 -1.21 -16.02 13.28
N TRP A 78 -2.10 -16.34 14.22
CA TRP A 78 -2.65 -15.34 15.14
C TRP A 78 -1.62 -14.83 16.13
N GLN A 79 -0.72 -15.69 16.61
CA GLN A 79 0.43 -15.26 17.42
C GLN A 79 1.34 -14.31 16.62
N ALA A 80 1.57 -14.58 15.34
CA ALA A 80 2.30 -13.67 14.47
C ALA A 80 1.57 -12.33 14.27
N ALA A 81 0.24 -12.34 14.14
CA ALA A 81 -0.57 -11.11 14.03
C ALA A 81 -0.43 -10.19 15.26
N GLN A 82 -0.21 -10.77 16.44
CA GLN A 82 0.08 -10.01 17.66
C GLN A 82 1.38 -9.18 17.57
N LEU A 83 2.24 -9.41 16.57
CA LEU A 83 3.44 -8.60 16.34
C LEU A 83 3.20 -7.38 15.44
N ALA A 84 1.99 -7.15 14.94
CA ALA A 84 1.75 -6.01 14.06
C ALA A 84 1.93 -4.65 14.77
N ASP A 85 2.58 -3.72 14.09
CA ASP A 85 2.83 -2.38 14.60
C ASP A 85 1.70 -1.42 14.23
N VAL A 86 1.06 -1.66 13.09
CA VAL A 86 0.00 -0.83 12.52
C VAL A 86 -1.10 -1.72 11.94
N VAL A 87 -2.35 -1.28 12.07
CA VAL A 87 -3.49 -1.89 11.41
C VAL A 87 -3.91 -1.06 10.21
N LEU A 88 -4.12 -1.72 9.07
CA LEU A 88 -4.77 -1.15 7.90
C LEU A 88 -6.18 -1.71 7.80
N LEU A 89 -7.19 -0.84 7.85
CA LEU A 89 -8.57 -1.19 7.58
C LEU A 89 -8.94 -0.77 6.18
N SER A 90 -8.91 -1.76 5.29
CA SER A 90 -9.27 -1.57 3.90
C SER A 90 -10.76 -1.70 3.62
N GLN A 91 -11.53 -2.20 4.60
CA GLN A 91 -12.99 -2.24 4.58
C GLN A 91 -13.54 -1.85 5.96
N PRO A 92 -14.78 -1.32 6.03
CA PRO A 92 -15.38 -0.87 7.28
C PRO A 92 -15.86 -2.02 8.18
N ASP A 93 -16.24 -3.16 7.60
CA ASP A 93 -16.93 -4.25 8.30
C ASP A 93 -16.00 -5.38 8.78
N ALA A 94 -14.72 -5.07 9.03
CA ALA A 94 -13.78 -6.05 9.55
C ALA A 94 -14.23 -6.51 10.96
N PRO A 95 -14.46 -7.82 11.22
CA PRO A 95 -14.87 -8.29 12.54
C PRO A 95 -13.71 -8.23 13.54
N ALA A 96 -14.02 -8.16 14.85
CA ALA A 96 -13.04 -8.24 15.94
C ALA A 96 -11.95 -7.15 15.99
N LEU A 97 -12.26 -5.94 15.51
CA LEU A 97 -11.35 -4.79 15.56
C LEU A 97 -10.94 -4.37 16.98
N ALA A 98 -11.82 -4.53 17.97
CA ALA A 98 -11.60 -4.03 19.33
C ALA A 98 -10.26 -4.49 19.95
N ALA A 99 -9.83 -5.73 19.66
CA ALA A 99 -8.55 -6.28 20.13
C ALA A 99 -7.32 -5.50 19.64
N TRP A 100 -7.47 -4.71 18.57
CA TRP A 100 -6.39 -3.96 17.94
C TRP A 100 -6.48 -2.44 18.18
N SER A 101 -7.43 -1.99 18.98
CA SER A 101 -7.70 -0.56 19.24
C SER A 101 -6.55 0.21 19.90
N ALA A 102 -5.62 -0.50 20.54
CA ALA A 102 -4.41 0.09 21.12
C ALA A 102 -3.33 0.41 20.08
N ARG A 103 -3.46 -0.06 18.82
CA ARG A 103 -2.49 0.16 17.75
C ARG A 103 -2.90 1.34 16.87
N PRO A 104 -1.94 2.01 16.20
CA PRO A 104 -2.25 2.90 15.09
C PRO A 104 -3.09 2.21 14.03
N VAL A 105 -4.24 2.79 13.72
CA VAL A 105 -5.17 2.27 12.71
C VAL A 105 -5.29 3.28 11.58
N VAL A 106 -4.95 2.85 10.37
CA VAL A 106 -5.09 3.64 9.14
C VAL A 106 -6.33 3.16 8.40
N ALA A 107 -7.21 4.08 8.02
CA ALA A 107 -8.47 3.78 7.36
C ALA A 107 -8.92 4.97 6.49
N MET A 108 -9.92 4.75 5.62
CA MET A 108 -10.61 5.85 4.94
C MET A 108 -11.25 6.80 5.95
N THR A 109 -11.33 8.09 5.62
CA THR A 109 -11.91 9.14 6.47
C THR A 109 -13.27 8.79 7.06
N GLY A 110 -14.18 8.20 6.25
CA GLY A 110 -15.50 7.78 6.73
C GLY A 110 -15.43 6.70 7.82
N THR A 111 -14.67 5.63 7.58
CA THR A 111 -14.45 4.55 8.56
C THR A 111 -13.78 5.06 9.83
N ALA A 112 -12.78 5.94 9.68
CA ALA A 112 -12.07 6.53 10.80
C ALA A 112 -12.99 7.40 11.69
N ALA A 113 -13.94 8.13 11.10
CA ALA A 113 -14.93 8.90 11.85
C ALA A 113 -15.83 8.00 12.70
N VAL A 114 -16.28 6.86 12.15
CA VAL A 114 -17.07 5.87 12.89
C VAL A 114 -16.29 5.31 14.08
N LEU A 115 -15.03 4.88 13.87
CA LEU A 115 -14.19 4.33 14.95
C LEU A 115 -13.93 5.34 16.07
N ARG A 116 -13.68 6.61 15.71
CA ARG A 116 -13.52 7.68 16.71
C ARG A 116 -14.80 7.93 17.50
N GLY A 117 -15.96 7.89 16.84
CA GLY A 117 -17.27 7.93 17.51
C GLY A 117 -17.49 6.79 18.51
N GLN A 118 -16.80 5.66 18.32
CA GLN A 118 -16.77 4.52 19.23
C GLN A 118 -15.66 4.62 20.32
N GLY A 119 -14.97 5.75 20.41
CA GLY A 119 -13.96 6.02 21.45
C GLY A 119 -12.52 5.63 21.08
N TRP A 120 -12.27 5.22 19.84
CA TRP A 120 -10.90 4.90 19.40
C TRP A 120 -10.03 6.15 19.31
N GLN A 121 -8.86 6.10 19.94
CA GLN A 121 -7.97 7.26 20.06
C GLN A 121 -6.91 7.33 18.95
N SER A 122 -6.40 6.18 18.50
CA SER A 122 -5.25 6.10 17.59
C SER A 122 -5.66 5.74 16.16
N VAL A 123 -6.50 6.58 15.55
CA VAL A 123 -7.02 6.39 14.19
C VAL A 123 -6.55 7.51 13.26
N TYR A 124 -6.04 7.14 12.08
CA TYR A 124 -5.41 8.00 11.09
C TYR A 124 -6.22 7.95 9.77
N PRO A 125 -7.13 8.91 9.53
CA PRO A 125 -7.98 8.97 8.35
C PRO A 125 -7.18 9.37 7.12
N LEU A 126 -7.32 8.67 6.01
CA LEU A 126 -6.79 9.12 4.71
C LEU A 126 -7.95 9.29 3.73
N ASP A 127 -7.87 10.34 2.91
CA ASP A 127 -8.61 10.46 1.67
C ASP A 127 -7.78 9.88 0.50
N THR A 128 -8.42 9.64 -0.65
CA THR A 128 -7.74 9.13 -1.84
C THR A 128 -6.54 10.00 -2.21
N TRP A 129 -5.41 9.35 -2.49
CA TRP A 129 -4.09 9.93 -2.76
C TRP A 129 -3.35 10.49 -1.56
N GLU A 130 -3.96 10.56 -0.38
CA GLU A 130 -3.25 10.95 0.82
C GLU A 130 -2.36 9.81 1.33
N GLY A 131 -1.25 10.21 1.96
CA GLY A 131 -0.27 9.27 2.50
C GLY A 131 0.02 9.47 3.98
N ILE A 132 0.42 8.39 4.63
CA ILE A 132 1.05 8.39 5.95
C ILE A 132 2.43 7.76 5.85
N THR A 133 3.41 8.35 6.53
CA THR A 133 4.74 7.75 6.67
C THR A 133 4.87 7.14 8.06
N ILE A 134 5.16 5.85 8.11
CA ILE A 134 5.43 5.10 9.34
C ILE A 134 6.90 4.72 9.35
N ARG A 135 7.59 4.96 10.48
CA ARG A 135 8.99 4.58 10.67
C ARG A 135 9.13 3.66 11.87
N LYS A 136 9.95 2.63 11.74
CA LYS A 136 10.37 1.74 12.82
C LYS A 136 11.83 1.35 12.60
N GLY A 137 12.72 1.88 13.45
CA GLY A 137 14.17 1.80 13.21
C GLY A 137 14.55 2.38 11.84
N ASP A 138 15.28 1.60 11.04
CA ASP A 138 15.69 1.98 9.67
C ASP A 138 14.59 1.77 8.62
N THR A 139 13.50 1.09 8.98
CA THR A 139 12.42 0.78 8.06
C THR A 139 11.47 1.96 7.95
N ARG A 140 11.18 2.34 6.71
CA ARG A 140 10.18 3.34 6.37
C ARG A 140 9.12 2.69 5.50
N LEU A 141 7.87 2.80 5.94
CA LEU A 141 6.69 2.52 5.14
C LEU A 141 6.07 3.86 4.75
N ARG A 142 5.82 4.04 3.46
CA ARG A 142 4.83 5.00 3.00
C ARG A 142 3.57 4.24 2.59
N LEU A 143 2.49 4.50 3.31
CA LEU A 143 1.17 3.98 2.99
C LEU A 143 0.38 5.09 2.33
N THR A 144 -0.08 4.87 1.10
CA THR A 144 -0.90 5.82 0.35
C THR A 144 -2.26 5.20 0.06
N ALA A 145 -3.32 5.94 0.37
CA ALA A 145 -4.67 5.60 -0.04
C ALA A 145 -4.77 5.74 -1.56
N MET A 146 -5.18 4.68 -2.23
CA MET A 146 -5.31 4.59 -3.68
C MET A 146 -6.79 4.63 -4.06
N PRO A 147 -7.14 5.10 -5.26
CA PRO A 147 -8.50 4.94 -5.76
C PRO A 147 -8.82 3.44 -5.87
N ASP A 148 -10.08 3.06 -5.60
CA ASP A 148 -10.53 1.72 -5.96
C ASP A 148 -10.36 1.56 -7.48
N PRO A 149 -9.70 0.49 -7.97
CA PRO A 149 -9.66 0.11 -9.37
C PRO A 149 -11.01 0.18 -10.11
N ARG A 150 -12.15 0.05 -9.39
CA ARG A 150 -13.53 0.09 -9.90
C ARG A 150 -14.26 1.43 -9.68
N GLY A 151 -13.68 2.37 -8.94
CA GLY A 151 -14.25 3.72 -8.78
C GLY A 151 -15.57 3.86 -8.00
N MET A 152 -15.90 2.97 -7.03
CA MET A 152 -17.16 3.09 -6.25
C MET A 152 -17.02 2.97 -4.71
N ARG A 153 -17.84 3.82 -4.05
CA ARG A 153 -18.15 4.04 -2.61
C ARG A 153 -17.02 4.49 -1.67
N PRO A 154 -17.27 5.47 -0.77
CA PRO A 154 -16.28 6.11 0.09
C PRO A 154 -15.72 5.24 1.24
N ALA A 155 -16.03 3.93 1.29
CA ALA A 155 -15.76 3.09 2.46
C ALA A 155 -14.68 2.01 2.26
N THR A 156 -14.31 1.69 1.01
CA THR A 156 -13.28 0.68 0.72
C THR A 156 -11.98 1.35 0.28
N LEU A 157 -10.92 1.11 1.04
CA LEU A 157 -9.58 1.61 0.76
C LEU A 157 -8.87 0.62 -0.16
N ALA A 158 -8.46 1.05 -1.35
CA ALA A 158 -7.26 0.48 -1.95
C ALA A 158 -6.05 1.18 -1.33
N ALA A 159 -4.94 0.49 -1.08
CA ALA A 159 -3.75 1.12 -0.50
C ALA A 159 -2.47 0.60 -1.14
N MET A 160 -1.51 1.50 -1.35
CA MET A 160 -0.14 1.13 -1.69
C MET A 160 0.70 1.14 -0.42
N LEU A 161 1.32 0.01 -0.10
CA LEU A 161 2.35 -0.11 0.93
C LEU A 161 3.72 -0.06 0.25
N ASP A 162 4.39 1.08 0.33
CA ASP A 162 5.72 1.30 -0.26
C ASP A 162 6.81 1.27 0.82
N PHE A 163 7.54 0.16 0.89
CA PHE A 163 8.75 0.01 1.71
C PHE A 163 10.04 0.29 0.93
N GLY A 164 9.92 0.59 -0.36
CA GLY A 164 11.00 0.74 -1.33
C GLY A 164 10.70 0.01 -2.65
N PRO A 165 11.45 0.29 -3.73
CA PRO A 165 11.15 -0.16 -5.10
C PRO A 165 11.02 -1.68 -5.30
N ALA A 166 11.65 -2.46 -4.44
CA ALA A 166 11.57 -3.92 -4.48
C ALA A 166 10.50 -4.50 -3.54
N CYS A 167 9.92 -3.70 -2.64
CA CYS A 167 8.96 -4.16 -1.63
C CYS A 167 7.72 -3.25 -1.62
N ARG A 168 7.01 -3.21 -2.74
CA ARG A 168 5.72 -2.51 -2.88
C ARG A 168 4.56 -3.49 -2.96
N VAL A 169 3.57 -3.30 -2.11
CA VAL A 169 2.40 -4.17 -2.02
C VAL A 169 1.14 -3.34 -2.22
N LEU A 170 0.38 -3.64 -3.27
CA LEU A 170 -0.98 -3.15 -3.43
C LEU A 170 -1.91 -3.97 -2.53
N VAL A 171 -2.75 -3.29 -1.75
CA VAL A 171 -3.84 -3.89 -1.00
C VAL A 171 -5.13 -3.46 -1.69
N HIS A 172 -5.94 -4.43 -2.08
CA HIS A 172 -7.26 -4.16 -2.62
C HIS A 172 -8.28 -5.10 -2.00
N HIS A 173 -9.43 -4.53 -1.64
CA HIS A 173 -10.55 -5.26 -1.11
C HIS A 173 -11.71 -5.30 -2.11
N GLY A 174 -12.29 -6.50 -2.28
CA GLY A 174 -13.40 -6.78 -3.17
C GLY A 174 -12.98 -7.55 -4.42
N ALA A 175 -13.93 -8.30 -4.98
CA ALA A 175 -13.68 -9.08 -6.19
C ALA A 175 -13.38 -8.16 -7.38
N LEU A 176 -12.38 -8.54 -8.16
CA LEU A 176 -12.01 -7.88 -9.41
C LEU A 176 -12.23 -8.87 -10.55
N ALA A 177 -12.77 -8.41 -11.68
CA ALA A 177 -12.79 -9.22 -12.89
C ALA A 177 -11.36 -9.56 -13.34
N ASN A 178 -11.17 -10.66 -14.07
CA ASN A 178 -9.85 -11.05 -14.57
C ASN A 178 -9.19 -9.94 -15.40
N ASP A 179 -9.97 -9.21 -16.19
CA ASP A 179 -9.47 -8.10 -16.99
C ASP A 179 -8.98 -6.93 -16.11
N ASP A 180 -9.65 -6.64 -14.98
CA ASP A 180 -9.19 -5.64 -14.03
C ASP A 180 -7.90 -6.07 -13.33
N ILE A 181 -7.76 -7.36 -13.01
CA ILE A 181 -6.53 -7.93 -12.42
C ILE A 181 -5.36 -7.80 -13.40
N ALA A 182 -5.59 -8.10 -14.68
CA ALA A 182 -4.58 -8.00 -15.73
C ALA A 182 -4.06 -6.55 -15.91
N LEU A 183 -4.88 -5.54 -15.58
CA LEU A 183 -4.51 -4.14 -15.66
C LEU A 183 -3.77 -3.61 -14.41
N ILE A 184 -3.66 -4.38 -13.33
CA ILE A 184 -2.98 -3.94 -12.09
C ILE A 184 -1.55 -3.45 -12.35
N PRO A 185 -0.68 -4.18 -13.09
CA PRO A 185 0.69 -3.72 -13.32
C PRO A 185 0.76 -2.38 -14.08
N GLN A 186 -0.22 -2.12 -14.95
CA GLN A 186 -0.34 -0.85 -15.69
C GLN A 186 -0.88 0.28 -14.81
N ARG A 187 -1.94 0.02 -14.02
CA ARG A 187 -2.61 1.03 -13.18
C ARG A 187 -1.78 1.39 -11.94
N PHE A 188 -0.98 0.46 -11.43
CA PHE A 188 -0.18 0.61 -10.22
C PHE A 188 1.30 0.25 -10.48
N PRO A 189 2.00 1.06 -11.30
CA PRO A 189 3.36 0.75 -11.71
C PRO A 189 4.30 0.62 -10.52
N GLY A 190 5.13 -0.43 -10.54
CA GLY A 190 6.10 -0.73 -9.48
C GLY A 190 5.56 -1.54 -8.30
N ALA A 191 4.25 -1.82 -8.24
CA ALA A 191 3.74 -2.85 -7.35
C ALA A 191 4.44 -4.18 -7.65
N ARG A 192 4.91 -4.88 -6.61
CA ARG A 192 5.53 -6.21 -6.74
C ARG A 192 4.57 -7.32 -6.36
N LEU A 193 3.65 -7.01 -5.44
CA LEU A 193 2.56 -7.88 -5.03
C LEU A 193 1.25 -7.09 -5.05
N ALA A 194 0.15 -7.80 -5.28
CA ALA A 194 -1.18 -7.32 -4.90
C ALA A 194 -1.89 -8.36 -4.01
N LEU A 195 -2.33 -7.92 -2.84
CA LEU A 195 -3.24 -8.65 -1.96
C LEU A 195 -4.65 -8.39 -2.45
N LEU A 196 -5.29 -9.42 -2.98
CA LEU A 196 -6.63 -9.35 -3.56
C LEU A 196 -7.58 -10.24 -2.76
N ARG A 197 -8.88 -9.98 -2.88
CA ARG A 197 -9.92 -10.87 -2.34
C ARG A 197 -10.93 -11.21 -3.41
N GLN A 198 -10.89 -12.43 -3.91
CA GLN A 198 -11.81 -12.94 -4.93
C GLN A 198 -12.88 -13.76 -4.22
N ASP A 199 -14.12 -13.28 -4.23
CA ASP A 199 -15.29 -13.93 -3.62
C ASP A 199 -15.05 -14.39 -2.17
N GLY A 200 -14.46 -13.52 -1.36
CA GLY A 200 -14.14 -13.80 0.04
C GLY A 200 -12.88 -14.66 0.26
N THR A 201 -12.25 -15.13 -0.82
CA THR A 201 -11.02 -15.93 -0.77
C THR A 201 -9.78 -15.08 -1.04
N PRO A 202 -8.77 -15.12 -0.16
CA PRO A 202 -7.55 -14.35 -0.36
C PRO A 202 -6.79 -14.88 -1.57
N SER A 203 -6.29 -13.94 -2.38
CA SER A 203 -5.44 -14.24 -3.54
C SER A 203 -4.23 -13.34 -3.54
N LEU A 204 -3.12 -13.82 -4.10
CA LEU A 204 -1.89 -13.05 -4.21
C LEU A 204 -1.51 -12.94 -5.68
N LEU A 205 -1.52 -11.72 -6.21
CA LEU A 205 -0.93 -11.43 -7.51
C LEU A 205 0.56 -11.14 -7.32
N THR A 206 1.42 -11.83 -8.06
CA THR A 206 2.85 -11.50 -8.13
C THR A 206 3.13 -10.81 -9.45
N VAL A 207 3.75 -9.62 -9.41
CA VAL A 207 4.14 -8.88 -10.61
C VAL A 207 5.60 -9.17 -10.91
N HIS A 208 5.88 -9.65 -12.12
CA HIS A 208 7.23 -10.02 -12.53
C HIS A 208 8.15 -8.81 -12.66
N PRO A 209 9.47 -9.01 -12.54
CA PRO A 209 10.46 -8.00 -12.92
C PRO A 209 10.17 -7.50 -14.35
N GLY A 210 10.02 -6.19 -14.53
CA GLY A 210 9.59 -5.57 -15.79
C GLY A 210 8.18 -4.97 -15.74
N GLY A 211 7.32 -5.39 -14.79
CA GLY A 211 6.08 -4.67 -14.47
C GLY A 211 4.95 -4.80 -15.51
N HIS A 212 5.06 -5.72 -16.47
CA HIS A 212 4.04 -5.94 -17.51
C HIS A 212 3.31 -7.28 -17.37
N GLU A 213 3.96 -8.26 -16.75
CA GLU A 213 3.40 -9.59 -16.55
C GLU A 213 3.12 -9.84 -15.07
N ALA A 214 2.01 -10.50 -14.77
CA ALA A 214 1.66 -10.88 -13.42
C ALA A 214 1.09 -12.30 -13.35
N THR A 215 1.40 -13.02 -12.28
CA THR A 215 0.88 -14.36 -12.00
C THR A 215 -0.03 -14.31 -10.79
N LEU A 216 -1.30 -14.68 -10.98
CA LEU A 216 -2.24 -14.83 -9.90
C LEU A 216 -2.02 -16.19 -9.22
N ARG A 217 -1.76 -16.18 -7.92
CA ARG A 217 -1.69 -17.38 -7.08
C ARG A 217 -2.97 -17.51 -6.28
N HIS A 218 -3.66 -18.63 -6.47
CA HIS A 218 -4.91 -18.95 -5.80
C HIS A 218 -5.10 -20.48 -5.66
N PRO A 219 -5.53 -20.98 -4.48
CA PRO A 219 -5.56 -20.30 -3.19
C PRO A 219 -4.15 -20.18 -2.58
N VAL A 220 -3.90 -19.18 -1.75
CA VAL A 220 -2.66 -19.11 -0.96
C VAL A 220 -2.86 -19.87 0.36
N ALA A 221 -1.96 -20.79 0.69
CA ALA A 221 -2.01 -21.52 1.95
C ALA A 221 -1.97 -20.55 3.15
N ARG A 222 -2.84 -20.74 4.13
CA ARG A 222 -2.82 -19.97 5.38
C ARG A 222 -1.63 -20.39 6.24
N GLY A 223 -1.13 -19.46 7.03
CA GLY A 223 -0.09 -19.73 8.03
C GLY A 223 1.35 -19.67 7.51
N GLN A 224 1.67 -20.15 6.31
CA GLN A 224 3.04 -20.02 5.79
C GLN A 224 3.29 -18.63 5.18
N PRO A 225 4.42 -17.97 5.52
CA PRO A 225 4.77 -16.68 4.92
C PRO A 225 5.28 -16.84 3.49
N TYR A 226 4.70 -16.08 2.56
CA TYR A 226 5.23 -15.86 1.22
C TYR A 226 6.29 -14.76 1.24
N ARG A 227 7.51 -15.04 0.76
CA ARG A 227 8.63 -14.07 0.73
C ARG A 227 8.68 -13.32 -0.59
N PHE A 228 9.04 -12.04 -0.55
CA PHE A 228 9.13 -11.17 -1.73
C PHE A 228 10.18 -10.05 -1.58
N GLY A 229 10.56 -9.46 -2.71
CA GLY A 229 11.46 -8.31 -2.77
C GLY A 229 12.95 -8.63 -2.60
N SER A 230 13.79 -7.60 -2.69
CA SER A 230 15.23 -7.68 -2.41
C SER A 230 15.49 -7.72 -0.91
N ALA A 231 16.64 -8.25 -0.49
CA ALA A 231 16.98 -8.37 0.94
C ALA A 231 16.89 -7.03 1.69
N ASP A 232 17.19 -5.93 1.01
CA ASP A 232 17.17 -4.59 1.59
C ASP A 232 15.92 -3.77 1.23
N CYS A 233 15.05 -4.30 0.37
CA CYS A 233 13.88 -3.62 -0.20
C CYS A 233 14.20 -2.38 -1.04
N ARG A 234 15.45 -2.22 -1.50
CA ARG A 234 15.85 -1.16 -2.42
C ARG A 234 15.76 -1.61 -3.87
#